data_AF-A0AAU5PJA8-F1
#
_entry.id   AF-A0AAU5PJA8-F1
#
_cell.length_a   1.000
_cell.length_b   1.000
_cell.length_c   1.000
_cell.angle_alpha   90.00
_cell.angle_beta   90.00
_cell.angle_gamma   90.00
#
_symmetry.space_group_name_H-M   'P 1'
#
loop_
_entity.id
_entity.type
_entity.pdbx_description
1 polymer ?
#
loop_
_entity_poly.entity_id
_entity_poly.type
_entity_poly.pdbx_seq_one_letter_code
_entity_poly.pdbx_strand_id
1 'polypeptide(L)'
;MTTPARFLCADAARLRGDPIAGTAPYGSVWILVEYRAGWPPDGFEGLDLEPEVKARVSAAARATRARVLLIRRHGRTRADERPRWAVLRHEKDGAHRQEWGTWDDDRELAAVVTALDAPGELGHPPVVLVCAHGLHDTCCAVRGRPVARALSEGRPQLVWECTHVGGDRFAANVLVAPDGVYYGNLDAPSAITVVEEHLANRIHADHLRGYTDLVPPQQAALSAVLHHAGPSGRHDYVIEDTVRVDNRWRVRVTGRLAGLSTFEVEIHARRAPPHRLTCRGLSPSSAVYYEVTSLRVG
;
A
#
# COMPACT_ATOMS: atom_id res chain seq x y z
N MET A 1 -36.31 18.06 7.26
CA MET A 1 -35.19 17.69 8.14
C MET A 1 -34.07 17.18 7.25
N THR A 2 -33.01 17.96 7.06
CA THR A 2 -31.83 17.53 6.30
C THR A 2 -31.12 16.44 7.08
N THR A 3 -31.05 15.23 6.52
CA THR A 3 -30.23 14.14 7.05
C THR A 3 -28.81 14.68 7.29
N PRO A 4 -28.24 14.55 8.50
CA PRO A 4 -26.88 15.03 8.75
C PRO A 4 -25.93 14.38 7.75
N ALA A 5 -25.02 15.17 7.18
CA ALA A 5 -24.05 14.68 6.22
C ALA A 5 -23.27 13.50 6.82
N ARG A 6 -23.17 12.41 6.07
CA ARG A 6 -22.45 11.20 6.50
C ARG A 6 -20.99 11.55 6.75
N PHE A 7 -20.44 11.12 7.89
CA PHE A 7 -19.02 11.28 8.20
C PHE A 7 -18.15 10.55 7.18
N LEU A 8 -17.12 11.24 6.66
CA LEU A 8 -16.13 10.73 5.72
C LEU A 8 -14.73 10.89 6.33
N CYS A 9 -14.08 9.76 6.65
CA CYS A 9 -12.80 9.76 7.38
C CYS A 9 -11.67 10.44 6.61
N ALA A 10 -11.62 10.27 5.29
CA ALA A 10 -10.59 10.86 4.43
C ALA A 10 -10.76 12.37 4.26
N ASP A 11 -11.98 12.88 4.39
CA ASP A 11 -12.26 14.32 4.33
C ASP A 11 -11.86 14.94 5.68
N ALA A 12 -12.27 14.30 6.78
CA ALA A 12 -11.90 14.72 8.12
C ALA A 12 -10.38 14.72 8.36
N ALA A 13 -9.64 13.75 7.81
CA ALA A 13 -8.19 13.71 7.91
C ALA A 13 -7.49 14.79 7.10
N ARG A 14 -7.96 15.09 5.88
CA ARG A 14 -7.48 16.23 5.08
C ARG A 14 -7.70 17.55 5.80
N LEU A 15 -8.89 17.76 6.37
CA LEU A 15 -9.22 18.96 7.14
C LEU A 15 -8.33 19.13 8.38
N ARG A 16 -7.89 18.05 9.02
CA ARG A 16 -6.96 18.08 10.14
C ARG A 16 -5.50 18.25 9.73
N GLY A 17 -5.15 18.09 8.46
CA GLY A 17 -3.75 18.03 8.02
C GLY A 17 -3.02 16.81 8.58
N ASP A 18 -3.70 15.67 8.69
CA ASP A 18 -3.12 14.42 9.19
C ASP A 18 -1.86 14.03 8.36
N PRO A 19 -0.68 13.83 8.97
CA PRO A 19 0.56 13.54 8.23
C PRO A 19 0.53 12.13 7.63
N ILE A 20 0.94 12.02 6.37
CA ILE A 20 0.85 10.81 5.56
C ILE A 20 2.10 9.93 5.62
N ALA A 21 3.27 10.53 5.76
CA ALA A 21 4.54 9.81 5.80
C ALA A 21 4.64 8.93 7.06
N GLY A 22 5.22 7.74 6.91
CA GLY A 22 5.32 6.77 8.01
C GLY A 22 4.06 5.94 8.25
N THR A 23 3.17 5.86 7.26
CA THR A 23 1.87 5.18 7.43
C THR A 23 1.70 3.97 6.53
N ALA A 24 2.70 3.61 5.73
CA ALA A 24 2.65 2.38 4.94
C ALA A 24 2.75 1.18 5.89
N PRO A 25 1.89 0.17 5.75
CA PRO A 25 1.98 -1.04 6.55
C PRO A 25 3.24 -1.83 6.17
N TYR A 26 3.85 -2.48 7.16
CA TYR A 26 5.00 -3.35 6.93
C TYR A 26 4.59 -4.65 6.22
N GLY A 27 5.40 -5.13 5.28
CA GLY A 27 5.21 -6.41 4.59
C GLY A 27 5.90 -6.44 3.22
N SER A 28 6.39 -7.61 2.84
CA SER A 28 7.13 -7.81 1.58
C SER A 28 6.50 -8.85 0.66
N VAL A 29 5.38 -9.45 1.07
CA VAL A 29 4.70 -10.50 0.31
C VAL A 29 3.22 -10.16 0.15
N TRP A 30 2.71 -10.30 -1.07
CA TRP A 30 1.29 -10.10 -1.38
C TRP A 30 0.74 -11.32 -2.09
N ILE A 31 -0.45 -11.74 -1.67
CA ILE A 31 -1.26 -12.74 -2.35
C ILE A 31 -2.42 -11.99 -2.98
N LEU A 32 -2.55 -12.08 -4.29
CA LEU A 32 -3.64 -11.47 -5.03
C LEU A 32 -4.60 -12.56 -5.49
N VAL A 33 -5.90 -12.38 -5.24
CA VAL A 33 -6.94 -13.31 -5.70
C VAL A 33 -7.96 -12.52 -6.51
N GLU A 34 -8.06 -12.79 -7.80
CA GLU A 34 -9.05 -12.14 -8.65
C GLU A 34 -10.45 -12.61 -8.27
N TYR A 35 -11.25 -11.73 -7.69
CA TYR A 35 -12.62 -12.00 -7.27
C TYR A 35 -13.53 -10.88 -7.77
N ARG A 36 -14.32 -11.19 -8.80
CA ARG A 36 -15.05 -10.19 -9.60
C ARG A 36 -16.37 -9.74 -8.98
N ALA A 37 -16.90 -10.50 -8.02
CA ALA A 37 -18.12 -10.15 -7.30
C ALA A 37 -17.89 -9.07 -6.22
N GLY A 38 -18.93 -8.82 -5.40
CA GLY A 38 -18.82 -7.92 -4.26
C GLY A 38 -17.84 -8.45 -3.22
N TRP A 39 -16.99 -7.58 -2.67
CA TRP A 39 -16.06 -7.96 -1.61
C TRP A 39 -16.70 -7.82 -0.23
N PRO A 40 -16.64 -8.86 0.63
CA PRO A 40 -17.09 -8.80 2.02
C PRO A 40 -16.28 -7.77 2.83
N PRO A 41 -16.84 -7.20 3.92
CA PRO A 41 -16.14 -6.20 4.75
C PRO A 41 -14.72 -6.60 5.20
N ASP A 42 -14.53 -7.91 5.46
CA ASP A 42 -13.27 -8.50 5.94
C ASP A 42 -12.38 -9.04 4.80
N GLY A 43 -12.70 -8.71 3.54
CA GLY A 43 -11.91 -9.11 2.37
C GLY A 43 -11.95 -10.62 2.14
N PHE A 44 -10.77 -11.23 1.96
CA PHE A 44 -10.62 -12.67 1.68
C PHE A 44 -11.25 -13.56 2.76
N GLU A 45 -11.11 -13.19 4.05
CA GLU A 45 -11.62 -13.99 5.17
C GLU A 45 -13.14 -14.15 5.14
N GLY A 46 -13.84 -13.13 4.61
CA GLY A 46 -15.28 -13.12 4.48
C GLY A 46 -15.82 -13.84 3.24
N LEU A 47 -14.95 -14.38 2.37
CA LEU A 47 -15.41 -15.15 1.21
C LEU A 47 -16.01 -16.49 1.64
N ASP A 48 -17.05 -16.90 0.91
CA ASP A 48 -17.66 -18.21 1.00
C ASP A 48 -16.91 -19.18 0.06
N LEU A 49 -15.70 -19.55 0.48
CA LEU A 49 -14.86 -20.55 -0.16
C LEU A 49 -14.92 -21.86 0.63
N GLU A 50 -14.55 -22.98 0.00
CA GLU A 50 -14.37 -24.27 0.67
C GLU A 50 -13.53 -24.09 1.97
N PRO A 51 -14.05 -24.45 3.15
CA PRO A 51 -13.43 -24.08 4.44
C PRO A 51 -11.99 -24.53 4.59
N GLU A 52 -11.65 -25.71 4.08
CA GLU A 52 -10.29 -26.25 4.14
C GLU A 52 -9.31 -25.42 3.30
N VAL A 53 -9.70 -25.06 2.08
CA VAL A 53 -8.90 -24.21 1.18
C VAL A 53 -8.65 -22.85 1.83
N LYS A 54 -9.72 -22.19 2.30
CA LYS A 54 -9.60 -20.88 2.95
C LYS A 54 -8.67 -20.93 4.15
N ALA A 55 -8.83 -21.95 5.01
CA ALA A 55 -7.98 -22.13 6.18
C ALA A 55 -6.51 -22.33 5.80
N ARG A 56 -6.22 -23.13 4.76
CA ARG A 56 -4.85 -23.37 4.26
C ARG A 56 -4.21 -22.12 3.70
N VAL A 57 -4.90 -21.38 2.83
CA VAL A 57 -4.39 -20.12 2.26
C VAL A 57 -4.15 -19.09 3.34
N SER A 58 -5.10 -18.89 4.26
CA SER A 58 -4.95 -17.94 5.36
C SER A 58 -3.83 -18.34 6.33
N ALA A 59 -3.61 -19.64 6.58
CA ALA A 59 -2.50 -20.14 7.39
C ALA A 59 -1.14 -19.88 6.72
N ALA A 60 -1.01 -20.19 5.43
CA ALA A 60 0.20 -19.95 4.66
C ALA A 60 0.52 -18.44 4.56
N ALA A 61 -0.50 -17.61 4.35
CA ALA A 61 -0.37 -16.16 4.35
C ALA A 61 0.13 -15.63 5.70
N ARG A 62 -0.43 -16.12 6.82
CA ARG A 62 0.02 -15.76 8.17
C ARG A 62 1.47 -16.18 8.44
N ALA A 63 1.85 -17.40 8.03
CA ALA A 63 3.21 -17.92 8.22
C ALA A 63 4.27 -17.09 7.48
N THR A 64 3.92 -16.60 6.28
CA THR A 64 4.79 -15.75 5.44
C THR A 64 4.60 -14.25 5.66
N ARG A 65 3.69 -13.86 6.56
CA ARG A 65 3.21 -12.48 6.75
C ARG A 65 2.75 -11.82 5.45
N ALA A 66 2.24 -12.61 4.52
CA ALA A 66 1.72 -12.13 3.26
C ALA A 66 0.39 -11.41 3.46
N ARG A 67 0.18 -10.35 2.68
CA ARG A 67 -1.09 -9.64 2.63
C ARG A 67 -1.97 -10.23 1.54
N VAL A 68 -3.09 -10.82 1.93
CA VAL A 68 -4.09 -11.33 0.98
C VAL A 68 -5.00 -10.18 0.55
N LEU A 69 -5.08 -9.94 -0.76
CA LEU A 69 -5.92 -8.91 -1.37
C LEU A 69 -6.81 -9.55 -2.43
N LEU A 70 -8.12 -9.28 -2.37
CA LEU A 70 -8.98 -9.53 -3.51
C LEU A 70 -8.76 -8.43 -4.54
N ILE A 71 -8.68 -8.79 -5.80
CA ILE A 71 -8.46 -7.87 -6.91
C ILE A 71 -9.52 -8.04 -7.99
N ARG A 72 -9.74 -7.00 -8.79
CA ARG A 72 -10.49 -7.10 -10.05
C ARG A 72 -10.04 -6.00 -11.01
N ARG A 73 -10.20 -6.22 -12.31
CA ARG A 73 -10.01 -5.15 -13.30
C ARG A 73 -11.08 -4.08 -13.10
N HIS A 74 -10.72 -2.82 -13.36
CA HIS A 74 -11.71 -1.76 -13.43
C HIS A 74 -12.64 -1.97 -14.62
N GLY A 75 -13.92 -1.63 -14.47
CA GLY A 75 -14.92 -1.75 -15.52
C GLY A 75 -15.39 -3.18 -15.76
N ARG A 76 -15.89 -3.46 -16.97
CA ARG A 76 -16.43 -4.78 -17.34
C ARG A 76 -15.30 -5.68 -17.82
N THR A 77 -15.05 -6.75 -17.08
CA THR A 77 -14.18 -7.85 -17.54
C THR A 77 -14.94 -8.76 -18.49
N ARG A 78 -14.26 -9.37 -19.46
CA ARG A 78 -14.88 -10.39 -20.30
C ARG A 78 -15.20 -11.63 -19.44
N ALA A 79 -16.36 -12.23 -19.66
CA ALA A 79 -16.84 -13.34 -18.85
C ALA A 79 -16.08 -14.66 -19.10
N ASP A 80 -15.37 -14.76 -20.21
CA ASP A 80 -14.61 -15.93 -20.67
C ASP A 80 -13.18 -16.01 -20.12
N GLU A 81 -12.64 -14.95 -19.51
CA GLU A 81 -11.32 -15.00 -18.87
C GLU A 81 -11.39 -15.72 -17.51
N ARG A 82 -10.60 -16.77 -17.31
CA ARG A 82 -10.43 -17.41 -16.00
C ARG A 82 -9.91 -16.40 -14.95
N PRO A 83 -10.46 -16.36 -13.74
CA PRO A 83 -9.90 -15.59 -12.63
C PRO A 83 -8.44 -15.96 -12.37
N ARG A 84 -7.63 -14.96 -12.02
CA ARG A 84 -6.20 -15.13 -11.69
C ARG A 84 -5.96 -15.19 -10.18
N TRP A 85 -4.83 -15.77 -9.81
CA TRP A 85 -4.19 -15.53 -8.52
C TRP A 85 -2.71 -15.19 -8.75
N ALA A 86 -2.10 -14.54 -7.76
CA ALA A 86 -0.67 -14.26 -7.82
C ALA A 86 -0.03 -14.23 -6.42
N VAL A 87 1.24 -14.60 -6.35
CA VAL A 87 2.13 -14.36 -5.20
C VAL A 87 3.23 -13.43 -5.65
N LEU A 88 3.34 -12.27 -5.01
CA LEU A 88 4.31 -11.22 -5.33
C LEU A 88 5.24 -11.02 -4.14
N ARG A 89 6.55 -10.88 -4.39
CA ARG A 89 7.58 -10.73 -3.36
C ARG A 89 8.54 -9.60 -3.66
N HIS A 90 8.76 -8.80 -2.62
CA HIS A 90 9.89 -7.90 -2.52
C HIS A 90 11.05 -8.62 -1.81
N GLU A 91 12.12 -8.92 -2.54
CA GLU A 91 13.31 -9.54 -1.96
C GLU A 91 14.25 -8.50 -1.33
N LYS A 92 15.03 -8.90 -0.35
CA LYS A 92 15.94 -7.97 0.39
C LYS A 92 17.04 -7.38 -0.49
N ASP A 93 17.40 -8.07 -1.57
CA ASP A 93 18.36 -7.61 -2.57
C ASP A 93 17.75 -6.62 -3.58
N GLY A 94 16.45 -6.32 -3.47
CA GLY A 94 15.69 -5.48 -4.38
C GLY A 94 15.11 -6.24 -5.57
N ALA A 95 15.29 -7.57 -5.65
CA ALA A 95 14.67 -8.36 -6.70
C ALA A 95 13.15 -8.48 -6.49
N HIS A 96 12.43 -8.48 -7.61
CA HIS A 96 10.98 -8.58 -7.66
C HIS A 96 10.59 -9.92 -8.24
N ARG A 97 9.99 -10.79 -7.43
CA ARG A 97 9.54 -12.12 -7.87
C ARG A 97 8.03 -12.21 -7.86
N GLN A 98 7.49 -12.85 -8.89
CA GLN A 98 6.06 -13.06 -9.03
C GLN A 98 5.79 -14.47 -9.56
N GLU A 99 4.72 -15.08 -9.06
CA GLU A 99 4.15 -16.29 -9.63
C GLU A 99 2.66 -16.04 -9.86
N TRP A 100 2.18 -16.38 -11.04
CA TRP A 100 0.80 -16.16 -11.46
C TRP A 100 0.17 -17.49 -11.86
N GLY A 101 -1.10 -17.66 -11.50
CA GLY A 101 -1.90 -18.78 -11.95
C GLY A 101 -3.34 -18.37 -12.22
N THR A 102 -4.15 -19.35 -12.58
CA THR A 102 -5.59 -19.20 -12.78
C THR A 102 -6.33 -20.16 -11.87
N TRP A 103 -7.59 -19.86 -11.59
CA TRP A 103 -8.46 -20.72 -10.81
C TRP A 103 -9.91 -20.55 -11.27
N ASP A 104 -10.66 -21.65 -11.35
CA ASP A 104 -12.13 -21.66 -11.55
C ASP A 104 -12.87 -22.44 -10.45
N ASP A 105 -12.15 -23.25 -9.68
CA ASP A 105 -12.63 -23.99 -8.51
C ASP A 105 -11.82 -23.60 -7.28
N ASP A 106 -12.46 -23.55 -6.11
CA ASP A 106 -11.82 -23.15 -4.87
C ASP A 106 -10.56 -23.98 -4.58
N ARG A 107 -10.55 -25.27 -4.90
CA ARG A 107 -9.40 -26.16 -4.64
C ARG A 107 -8.17 -25.76 -5.43
N GLU A 108 -8.33 -25.12 -6.59
CA GLU A 108 -7.22 -24.61 -7.39
C GLU A 108 -6.51 -23.44 -6.68
N LEU A 109 -7.16 -22.71 -5.77
CA LEU A 109 -6.50 -21.70 -4.94
C LEU A 109 -5.48 -22.29 -3.98
N ALA A 110 -5.49 -23.61 -3.72
CA ALA A 110 -4.43 -24.26 -2.96
C ALA A 110 -3.05 -24.13 -3.63
N ALA A 111 -2.99 -23.87 -4.94
CA ALA A 111 -1.74 -23.58 -5.65
C ALA A 111 -1.03 -22.32 -5.13
N VAL A 112 -1.77 -21.36 -4.55
CA VAL A 112 -1.17 -20.20 -3.86
C VAL A 112 -0.24 -20.65 -2.73
N VAL A 113 -0.60 -21.72 -2.01
CA VAL A 113 0.23 -22.25 -0.92
C VAL A 113 1.55 -22.78 -1.48
N THR A 114 1.50 -23.53 -2.58
CA THR A 114 2.72 -24.00 -3.27
C THR A 114 3.58 -22.84 -3.78
N ALA A 115 2.96 -21.83 -4.40
CA ALA A 115 3.65 -20.62 -4.85
C ALA A 115 4.27 -19.81 -3.69
N LEU A 116 3.71 -19.92 -2.47
CA LEU A 116 4.29 -19.32 -1.26
C LEU A 116 5.58 -20.02 -0.79
N ASP A 117 5.83 -21.26 -1.19
CA ASP A 117 7.05 -22.01 -0.90
C ASP A 117 8.08 -21.93 -2.06
N ALA A 118 7.66 -21.45 -3.22
CA ALA A 118 8.52 -21.23 -4.39
C ALA A 118 9.08 -19.79 -4.42
N PRO A 119 10.27 -19.57 -5.01
CA PRO A 119 10.82 -18.24 -5.16
C PRO A 119 9.97 -17.35 -6.09
N GLY A 120 9.34 -17.93 -7.11
CA GLY A 120 8.68 -17.18 -8.19
C GLY A 120 9.66 -16.67 -9.26
N GLU A 121 9.10 -16.10 -10.33
CA GLU A 121 9.82 -15.67 -11.53
C GLU A 121 10.21 -14.19 -11.48
N LEU A 122 11.33 -13.85 -12.13
CA LEU A 122 11.79 -12.46 -12.31
C LEU A 122 11.21 -11.87 -13.60
N GLY A 123 11.19 -10.54 -13.70
CA GLY A 123 10.90 -9.83 -14.95
C GLY A 123 9.42 -9.57 -15.26
N HIS A 124 8.51 -9.97 -14.37
CA HIS A 124 7.10 -9.58 -14.45
C HIS A 124 6.93 -8.07 -14.18
N PRO A 125 6.03 -7.39 -14.91
CA PRO A 125 5.74 -5.98 -14.63
C PRO A 125 5.11 -5.80 -13.24
N PRO A 126 5.26 -4.63 -12.61
CA PRO A 126 4.60 -4.37 -11.33
C PRO A 126 3.08 -4.29 -11.49
N VAL A 127 2.39 -4.51 -10.39
CA VAL A 127 0.93 -4.39 -10.26
C VAL A 127 0.61 -3.11 -9.52
N VAL A 128 -0.29 -2.30 -10.09
CA VAL A 128 -0.80 -1.08 -9.49
C VAL A 128 -2.16 -1.36 -8.85
N LEU A 129 -2.18 -1.45 -7.52
CA LEU A 129 -3.32 -1.84 -6.70
C LEU A 129 -4.00 -0.59 -6.13
N VAL A 130 -5.20 -0.30 -6.61
CA VAL A 130 -6.01 0.84 -6.16
C VAL A 130 -7.07 0.36 -5.18
N CYS A 131 -7.02 0.82 -3.93
CA CYS A 131 -7.97 0.37 -2.92
C CYS A 131 -9.36 0.93 -3.18
N ALA A 132 -10.34 0.06 -3.45
CA ALA A 132 -11.73 0.42 -3.79
C ALA A 132 -12.77 -0.25 -2.85
N HIS A 133 -12.34 -0.64 -1.64
CA HIS A 133 -13.11 -1.52 -0.75
C HIS A 133 -14.22 -0.82 0.06
N GLY A 134 -15.34 -0.49 -0.59
CA GLY A 134 -16.44 0.28 0.01
C GLY A 134 -17.16 -0.37 1.19
N LEU A 135 -17.20 -1.71 1.22
CA LEU A 135 -17.76 -2.46 2.34
C LEU A 135 -16.83 -2.50 3.56
N HIS A 136 -15.54 -2.22 3.40
CA HIS A 136 -14.66 -1.97 4.54
C HIS A 136 -14.74 -0.52 5.00
N ASP A 137 -14.54 0.42 4.07
CA ASP A 137 -14.64 1.85 4.34
C ASP A 137 -15.20 2.61 3.13
N THR A 138 -16.16 3.51 3.39
CA THR A 138 -16.84 4.28 2.34
C THR A 138 -15.87 5.17 1.57
N CYS A 139 -14.89 5.79 2.23
CA CYS A 139 -13.92 6.66 1.57
C CYS A 139 -13.04 5.89 0.58
N CYS A 140 -12.72 4.61 0.84
CA CYS A 140 -11.96 3.78 -0.10
C CYS A 140 -12.67 3.63 -1.45
N ALA A 141 -13.97 3.32 -1.47
CA ALA A 141 -14.70 3.22 -2.74
C ALA A 141 -14.93 4.58 -3.40
N VAL A 142 -15.35 5.59 -2.61
CA VAL A 142 -15.71 6.92 -3.13
C VAL A 142 -14.51 7.60 -3.79
N ARG A 143 -13.31 7.48 -3.20
CA ARG A 143 -12.10 8.12 -3.71
C ARG A 143 -11.27 7.19 -4.61
N GLY A 144 -11.23 5.89 -4.30
CA GLY A 144 -10.41 4.92 -5.03
C GLY A 144 -10.94 4.56 -6.42
N ARG A 145 -12.26 4.44 -6.62
CA ARG A 145 -12.81 4.07 -7.93
C ARG A 145 -12.52 5.09 -9.04
N PRO A 146 -12.64 6.42 -8.82
CA PRO A 146 -12.19 7.41 -9.80
C PRO A 146 -10.70 7.29 -10.16
N VAL A 147 -9.84 7.00 -9.18
CA VAL A 147 -8.40 6.76 -9.40
C VAL A 147 -8.16 5.50 -10.22
N ALA A 148 -8.83 4.40 -9.87
CA ALA A 148 -8.73 3.14 -10.62
C ALA A 148 -9.15 3.33 -12.08
N ARG A 149 -10.26 4.05 -12.31
CA ARG A 149 -10.71 4.39 -13.66
C ARG A 149 -9.64 5.15 -14.45
N ALA A 150 -9.17 6.26 -13.91
CA ALA A 150 -8.21 7.13 -14.61
C ALA A 150 -6.91 6.41 -14.94
N LEU A 151 -6.39 5.60 -14.03
CA LEU A 151 -5.19 4.79 -14.26
C LEU A 151 -5.43 3.67 -15.29
N SER A 152 -6.59 3.01 -15.23
CA SER A 152 -6.95 1.94 -16.17
C SER A 152 -7.20 2.44 -17.60
N GLU A 153 -7.57 3.71 -17.80
CA GLU A 153 -7.70 4.29 -19.15
C GLU A 153 -6.34 4.35 -19.89
N GLY A 154 -5.23 4.55 -19.17
CA GLY A 154 -3.88 4.59 -19.77
C GLY A 154 -3.09 3.28 -19.69
N ARG A 155 -3.29 2.47 -18.63
CA ARG A 155 -2.48 1.26 -18.34
C ARG A 155 -3.33 0.09 -17.82
N PRO A 156 -4.35 -0.36 -18.57
CA PRO A 156 -5.34 -1.34 -18.09
C PRO A 156 -4.74 -2.68 -17.66
N GLN A 157 -3.58 -3.06 -18.18
CA GLN A 157 -2.87 -4.31 -17.88
C GLN A 157 -2.14 -4.29 -16.52
N LEU A 158 -1.75 -3.12 -16.01
CA LEU A 158 -1.05 -2.99 -14.72
C LEU A 158 -2.01 -2.76 -13.56
N VAL A 159 -3.16 -2.13 -13.85
CA VAL A 159 -4.04 -1.57 -12.83
C VAL A 159 -5.12 -2.55 -12.40
N TRP A 160 -5.31 -2.67 -11.10
CA TRP A 160 -6.35 -3.45 -10.46
C TRP A 160 -7.02 -2.63 -9.37
N GLU A 161 -8.33 -2.73 -9.26
CA GLU A 161 -8.99 -2.43 -7.99
C GLU A 161 -8.63 -3.53 -6.99
N CYS A 162 -8.48 -3.18 -5.71
CA CYS A 162 -8.21 -4.15 -4.65
C CYS A 162 -9.00 -3.90 -3.37
N THR A 163 -9.07 -4.93 -2.52
CA THR A 163 -9.54 -4.82 -1.14
C THR A 163 -8.63 -3.94 -0.29
N HIS A 164 -9.07 -3.63 0.92
CA HIS A 164 -8.46 -2.64 1.79
C HIS A 164 -6.96 -2.87 2.02
N VAL A 165 -6.16 -1.84 1.71
CA VAL A 165 -4.69 -1.88 1.81
C VAL A 165 -4.14 -1.17 3.05
N GLY A 166 -4.99 -0.66 3.95
CA GLY A 166 -4.57 0.17 5.09
C GLY A 166 -4.74 1.66 4.80
N GLY A 167 -5.07 2.45 5.83
CA GLY A 167 -5.05 3.91 5.76
C GLY A 167 -6.26 4.54 5.08
N ASP A 168 -7.49 4.17 5.45
CA ASP A 168 -8.73 4.72 4.87
C ASP A 168 -8.79 6.24 4.92
N ARG A 169 -8.27 6.82 6.01
CA ARG A 169 -8.17 8.26 6.21
C ARG A 169 -7.29 8.98 5.16
N PHE A 170 -6.50 8.22 4.40
CA PHE A 170 -5.69 8.71 3.28
C PHE A 170 -6.22 8.26 1.92
N ALA A 171 -7.48 7.82 1.83
CA ALA A 171 -8.04 7.48 0.52
C ALA A 171 -8.00 8.69 -0.45
N ALA A 172 -7.72 8.51 -1.74
CA ALA A 172 -7.46 7.23 -2.41
C ALA A 172 -6.04 6.70 -2.16
N ASN A 173 -5.93 5.39 -1.90
CA ASN A 173 -4.65 4.71 -1.69
C ASN A 173 -4.27 3.87 -2.91
N VAL A 174 -3.00 3.93 -3.29
CA VAL A 174 -2.39 3.11 -4.35
C VAL A 174 -1.17 2.39 -3.78
N LEU A 175 -1.06 1.09 -4.04
CA LEU A 175 0.14 0.30 -3.81
C LEU A 175 0.72 -0.11 -5.16
N VAL A 176 2.02 0.10 -5.37
CA VAL A 176 2.76 -0.57 -6.45
C VAL A 176 3.49 -1.78 -5.88
N ALA A 177 3.12 -2.97 -6.31
CA ALA A 177 3.69 -4.24 -5.85
C ALA A 177 4.40 -4.98 -7.00
N PRO A 178 5.50 -5.71 -6.75
CA PRO A 178 6.11 -5.96 -5.45
C PRO A 178 7.03 -4.84 -4.93
N ASP A 179 7.11 -3.69 -5.60
CA ASP A 179 7.92 -2.56 -5.15
C ASP A 179 7.63 -2.18 -3.69
N GLY A 180 6.40 -2.40 -3.19
CA GLY A 180 6.07 -2.17 -1.78
C GLY A 180 6.02 -0.67 -1.46
N VAL A 181 5.66 0.15 -2.44
CA VAL A 181 5.54 1.60 -2.28
C VAL A 181 4.07 1.98 -2.18
N TYR A 182 3.73 2.64 -1.08
CA TYR A 182 2.36 3.09 -0.81
C TYR A 182 2.22 4.58 -1.05
N TYR A 183 1.14 4.94 -1.74
CA TYR A 183 0.70 6.30 -1.95
C TYR A 183 -0.70 6.51 -1.36
N GLY A 184 -0.99 7.74 -0.97
CA GLY A 184 -2.29 8.14 -0.46
C GLY A 184 -2.62 9.60 -0.75
N ASN A 185 -3.79 10.02 -0.30
CA ASN A 185 -4.41 11.32 -0.58
C ASN A 185 -4.60 11.62 -2.07
N LEU A 186 -4.53 10.61 -2.94
CA LEU A 186 -4.59 10.78 -4.38
C LEU A 186 -6.01 11.16 -4.86
N ASP A 187 -6.01 11.89 -5.96
CA ASP A 187 -7.12 12.05 -6.90
C ASP A 187 -6.71 11.51 -8.29
N ALA A 188 -7.59 11.61 -9.28
CA ALA A 188 -7.32 11.04 -10.60
C ALA A 188 -6.07 11.65 -11.29
N PRO A 189 -5.91 13.00 -11.39
CA PRO A 189 -4.71 13.59 -11.98
C PRO A 189 -3.42 13.24 -11.23
N SER A 190 -3.39 13.41 -9.90
CA SER A 190 -2.20 13.12 -9.09
C SER A 190 -1.81 11.64 -9.16
N ALA A 191 -2.78 10.72 -9.22
CA ALA A 191 -2.50 9.30 -9.34
C ALA A 191 -1.80 8.95 -10.66
N ILE A 192 -2.22 9.55 -11.79
CA ILE A 192 -1.56 9.35 -13.08
C ILE A 192 -0.10 9.79 -12.96
N THR A 193 0.16 11.03 -12.52
CA THR A 193 1.52 11.55 -12.37
C THR A 193 2.36 10.69 -11.43
N VAL A 194 1.84 10.34 -10.25
CA VAL A 194 2.58 9.55 -9.25
C VAL A 194 2.95 8.17 -9.78
N VAL A 195 2.02 7.49 -10.45
CA VAL A 195 2.31 6.15 -11.02
C VAL A 195 3.29 6.26 -12.18
N GLU A 196 3.20 7.29 -13.02
CA GLU A 196 4.14 7.51 -14.12
C GLU A 196 5.56 7.78 -13.63
N GLU A 197 5.71 8.67 -12.65
CA GLU A 197 6.99 8.98 -12.02
C GLU A 197 7.55 7.73 -11.31
N HIS A 198 6.72 6.97 -10.60
CA HIS A 198 7.13 5.72 -9.97
C HIS A 198 7.68 4.71 -10.99
N LEU A 199 6.96 4.48 -12.09
CA LEU A 199 7.40 3.56 -13.15
C LEU A 199 8.67 4.04 -13.86
N ALA A 200 8.95 5.36 -13.83
CA ALA A 200 10.19 5.95 -14.28
C ALA A 200 11.29 5.97 -13.21
N ASN A 201 11.10 5.23 -12.10
CA ASN A 201 11.98 5.16 -10.94
C ASN A 201 12.28 6.55 -10.33
N ARG A 202 11.25 7.40 -10.23
CA ARG A 202 11.28 8.71 -9.57
C ARG A 202 10.16 8.79 -8.54
N ILE A 203 10.50 8.60 -7.27
CA ILE A 203 9.52 8.62 -6.18
C ILE A 203 9.54 9.99 -5.51
N HIS A 204 8.39 10.65 -5.52
CA HIS A 204 8.17 11.94 -4.87
C HIS A 204 7.58 11.77 -3.46
N ALA A 205 7.86 12.73 -2.57
CA ALA A 205 7.43 12.67 -1.18
C ALA A 205 5.94 13.00 -0.97
N ASP A 206 5.34 13.85 -1.80
CA ASP A 206 4.06 14.53 -1.52
C ASP A 206 2.89 13.57 -1.23
N HIS A 207 2.82 12.47 -1.96
CA HIS A 207 1.81 11.43 -1.79
C HIS A 207 2.35 10.15 -1.14
N LEU A 208 3.64 10.12 -0.80
CA LEU A 208 4.31 8.94 -0.29
C LEU A 208 3.89 8.66 1.15
N ARG A 209 3.30 7.49 1.37
CA ARG A 209 3.06 6.97 2.71
C ARG A 209 4.29 6.29 3.29
N GLY A 210 5.06 5.61 2.44
CA GLY A 210 6.30 4.94 2.80
C GLY A 210 6.54 3.65 2.03
N TYR A 211 7.67 3.02 2.31
CA TYR A 211 8.05 1.71 1.77
C TYR A 211 7.77 0.63 2.81
N THR A 212 7.27 -0.51 2.37
CA THR A 212 6.74 -1.56 3.25
C THR A 212 7.82 -2.42 3.91
N ASP A 213 9.08 -2.26 3.51
CA ASP A 213 10.26 -2.85 4.13
C ASP A 213 10.87 -1.95 5.23
N LEU A 214 10.38 -0.72 5.38
CA LEU A 214 10.82 0.24 6.39
C LEU A 214 9.82 0.35 7.55
N VAL A 215 10.31 0.56 8.77
CA VAL A 215 9.44 0.89 9.91
C VAL A 215 8.95 2.35 9.85
N PRO A 216 7.84 2.72 10.51
CA PRO A 216 7.27 4.07 10.41
C PRO A 216 8.23 5.28 10.57
N PRO A 217 9.15 5.34 11.55
CA PRO A 217 10.10 6.47 11.62
C PRO A 217 11.08 6.49 10.44
N GLN A 218 11.48 5.33 9.90
CA GLN A 218 12.35 5.25 8.74
C GLN A 218 11.64 5.71 7.46
N GLN A 219 10.38 5.33 7.28
CA GLN A 219 9.53 5.82 6.21
C GLN A 219 9.37 7.35 6.25
N ALA A 220 9.17 7.92 7.45
CA ALA A 220 9.09 9.37 7.64
C ALA A 220 10.43 10.07 7.34
N ALA A 221 11.55 9.49 7.78
CA ALA A 221 12.89 10.00 7.47
C ALA A 221 13.14 10.04 5.97
N LEU A 222 12.88 8.93 5.27
CA LEU A 222 13.05 8.83 3.83
C LEU A 222 12.16 9.83 3.08
N SER A 223 10.89 9.97 3.49
CA SER A 223 9.98 10.95 2.90
C SER A 223 10.52 12.38 3.03
N ALA A 224 11.11 12.74 4.18
CA ALA A 224 11.73 14.05 4.36
C ALA A 224 12.99 14.24 3.50
N VAL A 225 13.79 13.19 3.32
CA VAL A 225 14.94 13.23 2.38
C VAL A 225 14.46 13.47 0.96
N LEU A 226 13.45 12.74 0.47
CA LEU A 226 12.90 12.93 -0.87
C LEU A 226 12.24 14.30 -1.04
N HIS A 227 11.63 14.86 0.01
CA HIS A 227 11.07 16.22 -0.03
C HIS A 227 12.18 17.28 -0.14
N HIS A 228 13.31 17.07 0.54
CA HIS A 228 14.44 18.00 0.54
C HIS A 228 15.32 17.90 -0.72
N ALA A 229 15.71 16.67 -1.08
CA ALA A 229 16.67 16.40 -2.16
C ALA A 229 16.00 16.25 -3.53
N GLY A 230 14.67 16.12 -3.57
CA GLY A 230 13.90 15.84 -4.77
C GLY A 230 13.65 14.33 -4.98
N PRO A 231 12.90 13.99 -6.04
CA PRO A 231 12.54 12.62 -6.33
C PRO A 231 13.76 11.79 -6.69
N SER A 232 13.73 10.52 -6.26
CA SER A 232 14.83 9.58 -6.49
C SER A 232 14.29 8.17 -6.66
N GLY A 233 15.12 7.26 -7.16
CA GLY A 233 14.76 5.87 -7.29
C GLY A 233 14.49 5.21 -5.96
N ARG A 234 13.66 4.16 -5.99
CA ARG A 234 13.26 3.43 -4.78
C ARG A 234 14.45 2.94 -3.96
N HIS A 235 15.54 2.56 -4.63
CA HIS A 235 16.73 1.97 -4.01
C HIS A 235 17.91 2.93 -3.93
N ASP A 236 17.74 4.19 -4.33
CA ASP A 236 18.82 5.16 -4.38
C ASP A 236 19.23 5.66 -2.99
N TYR A 237 18.28 5.65 -2.03
CA TYR A 237 18.53 5.94 -0.63
C TYR A 237 18.27 4.71 0.24
N VAL A 238 19.11 4.51 1.24
CA VAL A 238 18.94 3.46 2.24
C VAL A 238 19.09 3.95 3.66
N ILE A 239 18.41 3.26 4.57
CA ILE A 239 18.58 3.46 5.99
C ILE A 239 19.87 2.77 6.42
N GLU A 240 20.88 3.55 6.80
CA GLU A 240 22.16 3.05 7.28
C GLU A 240 22.11 2.75 8.78
N ASP A 241 21.48 3.64 9.56
CA ASP A 241 21.37 3.50 11.02
C ASP A 241 20.04 4.07 11.54
N THR A 242 19.60 3.55 12.69
CA THR A 242 18.39 4.01 13.39
C THR A 242 18.58 3.89 14.89
N VAL A 243 18.69 5.03 15.58
CA VAL A 243 18.82 5.11 17.03
C VAL A 243 17.52 5.67 17.62
N ARG A 244 17.03 5.04 18.70
CA ARG A 244 15.84 5.49 19.44
C ARG A 244 16.22 5.86 20.88
N VAL A 245 15.77 7.02 21.32
CA VAL A 245 15.79 7.46 22.72
C VAL A 245 14.40 7.95 23.08
N ASP A 246 13.71 7.24 23.97
CA ASP A 246 12.30 7.46 24.31
C ASP A 246 11.38 7.52 23.07
N ASN A 247 10.77 8.68 22.83
CA ASN A 247 9.90 8.98 21.69
C ASN A 247 10.63 9.69 20.55
N ARG A 248 11.95 9.85 20.64
CA ARG A 248 12.78 10.47 19.61
C ARG A 248 13.58 9.41 18.86
N TRP A 249 13.78 9.66 17.59
CA TRP A 249 14.55 8.82 16.69
C TRP A 249 15.57 9.67 15.96
N ARG A 250 16.74 9.10 15.72
CA ARG A 250 17.73 9.59 14.77
C ARG A 250 17.89 8.52 13.70
N VAL A 251 17.65 8.90 12.45
CA VAL A 251 17.72 8.00 11.30
C VAL A 251 18.79 8.54 10.35
N ARG A 252 19.75 7.70 10.00
CA ARG A 252 20.77 8.02 9.00
C ARG A 252 20.35 7.43 7.66
N VAL A 253 20.20 8.29 6.65
CA VAL A 253 19.76 7.93 5.30
C VAL A 253 20.88 8.25 4.32
N THR A 254 21.39 7.24 3.63
CA THR A 254 22.60 7.36 2.80
C THR A 254 22.27 7.08 1.35
N GLY A 255 22.69 7.97 0.46
CA GLY A 255 22.60 7.78 -0.98
C GLY A 255 23.58 6.69 -1.47
N ARG A 256 23.10 5.80 -2.34
CA ARG A 256 23.91 4.71 -2.92
C ARG A 256 24.64 5.11 -4.21
N LEU A 257 24.16 6.15 -4.88
CA LEU A 257 24.72 6.63 -6.15
C LEU A 257 25.70 7.79 -5.91
N ALA A 258 26.72 7.88 -6.76
CA ALA A 258 27.65 9.00 -6.73
C ALA A 258 26.89 10.32 -6.90
N GLY A 259 27.16 11.28 -6.01
CA GLY A 259 26.49 12.59 -5.99
C GLY A 259 25.26 12.68 -5.08
N LEU A 260 24.77 11.56 -4.52
CA LEU A 260 23.74 11.60 -3.48
C LEU A 260 24.35 11.79 -2.10
N SER A 261 23.80 12.73 -1.33
CA SER A 261 24.27 13.03 0.02
C SER A 261 23.85 11.98 1.05
N THR A 262 24.51 12.02 2.20
CA THR A 262 24.02 11.37 3.42
C THR A 262 23.23 12.38 4.24
N PHE A 263 22.18 11.92 4.91
CA PHE A 263 21.32 12.73 5.74
C PHE A 263 21.20 12.14 7.13
N GLU A 264 21.16 13.02 8.13
CA GLU A 264 20.73 12.67 9.46
C GLU A 264 19.39 13.35 9.75
N VAL A 265 18.37 12.55 10.05
CA VAL A 265 17.01 13.01 10.29
C VAL A 265 16.63 12.71 11.73
N GLU A 266 16.22 13.74 12.47
CA GLU A 266 15.66 13.58 13.81
C GLU A 266 14.14 13.63 13.77
N ILE A 267 13.50 12.68 14.44
CA ILE A 267 12.06 12.47 14.41
C ILE A 267 11.52 12.40 15.84
N HIS A 268 10.36 12.99 16.06
CA HIS A 268 9.59 12.87 17.29
C HIS A 268 8.28 12.12 17.02
N ALA A 269 8.09 11.00 17.70
CA ALA A 269 6.83 10.26 17.70
C ALA A 269 5.83 10.93 18.65
N ARG A 270 4.74 11.47 18.10
CA ARG A 270 3.67 12.12 18.85
C ARG A 270 2.37 11.36 18.70
N ARG A 271 1.72 11.05 19.82
CA ARG A 271 0.36 10.51 19.82
C ARG A 271 -0.64 11.66 19.60
N ALA A 272 -1.46 11.55 18.56
CA ALA A 272 -2.50 12.52 18.24
C ALA A 272 -3.68 12.40 19.22
N PRO A 273 -4.45 13.49 19.43
CA PRO A 273 -5.74 13.41 20.09
C PRO A 273 -6.65 12.35 19.44
N PRO A 274 -7.53 11.69 20.20
CA PRO A 274 -8.39 10.67 19.65
C PRO A 274 -9.40 11.27 18.68
N HIS A 275 -9.49 10.70 17.49
CA HIS A 275 -10.43 11.09 16.43
C HIS A 275 -11.11 9.88 15.85
N ARG A 276 -12.24 10.08 15.16
CA ARG A 276 -12.81 9.02 14.33
C ARG A 276 -11.94 8.85 13.08
N LEU A 277 -11.13 7.79 13.05
CA LEU A 277 -10.13 7.58 11.99
C LEU A 277 -10.66 6.80 10.77
N THR A 278 -11.80 6.11 10.90
CA THR A 278 -12.43 5.36 9.81
C THR A 278 -13.93 5.67 9.74
N CYS A 279 -14.54 5.53 8.56
CA CYS A 279 -15.96 5.78 8.36
C CYS A 279 -16.83 4.85 9.21
N ARG A 280 -16.36 3.61 9.44
CA ARG A 280 -17.08 2.59 10.21
C ARG A 280 -16.63 2.47 11.67
N GLY A 281 -15.58 3.19 12.07
CA GLY A 281 -15.08 3.18 13.45
C GLY A 281 -16.16 3.60 14.43
N LEU A 282 -16.43 2.72 15.41
CA LEU A 282 -17.46 2.91 16.44
C LEU A 282 -17.02 3.89 17.54
N SER A 283 -15.71 4.08 17.71
CA SER A 283 -15.14 4.94 18.75
C SER A 283 -13.92 5.70 18.23
N PRO A 284 -13.65 6.91 18.76
CA PRO A 284 -12.42 7.63 18.47
C PRO A 284 -11.18 6.83 18.87
N SER A 285 -10.09 6.96 18.10
CA SER A 285 -8.80 6.38 18.39
C SER A 285 -7.66 7.34 18.06
N SER A 286 -6.52 7.17 18.71
CA SER A 286 -5.32 8.00 18.50
C SER A 286 -4.40 7.35 17.47
N ALA A 287 -3.98 8.13 16.50
CA ALA A 287 -2.86 7.77 15.62
C ALA A 287 -1.53 8.24 16.23
N VAL A 288 -0.42 7.59 15.86
CA VAL A 288 0.94 8.08 16.13
C VAL A 288 1.46 8.75 14.87
N TYR A 289 1.98 9.96 15.03
CA TYR A 289 2.59 10.75 13.98
C TYR A 289 4.10 10.80 14.20
N TYR A 290 4.86 10.73 13.11
CA TYR A 290 6.31 10.79 13.12
C TYR A 290 6.71 12.14 12.53
N GLU A 291 6.89 13.12 13.41
CA GLU A 291 7.20 14.49 13.04
C GLU A 291 8.70 14.65 12.88
N VAL A 292 9.15 15.09 11.70
CA VAL A 292 10.56 15.39 11.44
C VAL A 292 10.89 16.73 12.09
N THR A 293 11.78 16.72 13.08
CA THR A 293 12.17 17.91 13.84
C THR A 293 13.44 18.56 13.32
N SER A 294 14.31 17.78 12.67
CA SER A 294 15.50 18.31 12.00
C SER A 294 15.94 17.37 10.87
N LEU A 295 16.56 17.94 9.85
CA LEU A 295 17.21 17.22 8.76
C LEU A 295 18.54 17.93 8.48
N ARG A 296 19.65 17.19 8.51
CA ARG A 296 21.00 17.70 8.26
C ARG A 296 21.65 16.92 7.14
N VAL A 297 22.32 17.64 6.24
CA VAL A 297 23.18 17.06 5.21
C VAL A 297 24.54 16.77 5.83
N GLY A 298 25.00 15.53 5.72
CA GLY A 298 26.32 15.09 6.15
C GLY A 298 27.39 15.23 5.08
#